data_AF-A0A3D2JUG2-F1
#
_entry.id   AF-A0A3D2JUG2-F1
#
_cell.length_a   1.000
_cell.length_b   1.000
_cell.length_c   1.000
_cell.angle_alpha   90.00
_cell.angle_beta   90.00
_cell.angle_gamma   90.00
#
_symmetry.space_group_name_H-M   'P 1'
#
loop_
_entity.id
_entity.type
_entity.pdbx_description
1 polymer ?
#
loop_
_entity_poly.entity_id
_entity_poly.type
_entity_poly.pdbx_seq_one_letter_code
_entity_poly.pdbx_strand_id
1 'polypeptide(L)'
;MSASQLEYGRILQQAWPLILANAAVPILGLVDTAVIGNLGSIEDLGAIAFGAMIFSFVYWGFGFLRMGTTGFVAQALGVNDHIEIRTILGRSLLMAVSLGLILIALQWPIQIITFAALDGSAAVEETARAYFAIRIWGAPATLTSFV
;
A
#
# COMPACT_ATOMS: atom_id res chain seq x y z
N MET A 1 13.67 -26.10 32.95
CA MET A 1 12.54 -25.24 32.53
C MET A 1 12.59 -25.15 31.02
N SER A 2 11.53 -25.60 30.34
CA SER A 2 11.50 -25.88 28.90
C SER A 2 11.82 -24.63 28.07
N ALA A 3 12.70 -24.78 27.08
CA ALA A 3 13.11 -23.76 26.12
C ALA A 3 11.93 -23.09 25.35
N SER A 4 10.72 -23.66 25.44
CA SER A 4 9.51 -23.15 24.80
C SER A 4 8.91 -21.87 25.41
N GLN A 5 9.18 -21.54 26.68
CA GLN A 5 8.60 -20.33 27.30
C GLN A 5 9.36 -19.03 26.97
N LEU A 6 10.63 -19.12 26.58
CA LEU A 6 11.44 -17.98 26.13
C LEU A 6 11.11 -17.54 24.68
N GLU A 7 10.42 -18.37 23.90
CA GLU A 7 10.08 -18.06 22.51
C GLU A 7 8.82 -17.21 22.37
N TYR A 8 7.72 -17.51 23.09
CA TYR A 8 6.45 -16.78 22.94
C TYR A 8 6.56 -15.29 23.31
N GLY A 9 7.26 -14.98 24.42
CA GLY A 9 7.45 -13.58 24.84
C GLY A 9 8.27 -12.78 23.82
N ARG A 10 9.31 -13.40 23.24
CA ARG A 10 10.16 -12.75 22.23
C ARG A 10 9.43 -12.58 20.89
N ILE A 11 8.65 -13.59 20.49
CA ILE A 11 7.77 -13.51 19.32
C ILE A 11 6.75 -12.39 19.50
N LEU A 12 6.07 -12.31 20.65
CA LEU A 12 5.10 -11.24 20.93
C LEU A 12 5.75 -9.85 20.91
N GLN A 13 6.96 -9.71 21.47
CA GLN A 13 7.69 -8.45 21.47
C GLN A 13 8.05 -7.96 20.06
N GLN A 14 8.36 -8.89 19.13
CA GLN A 14 8.63 -8.57 17.73
C GLN A 14 7.35 -8.41 16.90
N ALA A 15 6.30 -9.17 17.21
CA ALA A 15 5.05 -9.20 16.45
C ALA A 15 4.15 -8.01 16.77
N TRP A 16 4.11 -7.53 18.01
CA TRP A 16 3.22 -6.41 18.40
C TRP A 16 3.40 -5.15 17.54
N PRO A 17 4.62 -4.62 17.30
CA PRO A 17 4.81 -3.47 16.43
C PRO A 17 4.34 -3.73 15.00
N LEU A 18 4.57 -4.96 14.51
CA LEU A 18 4.14 -5.37 13.18
C LEU A 18 2.61 -5.46 13.06
N ILE A 19 1.94 -6.00 14.09
CA ILE A 19 0.47 -6.07 14.17
C ILE A 19 -0.11 -4.66 14.17
N LEU A 20 0.43 -3.76 15.01
CA LEU A 20 -0.01 -2.37 15.05
C LEU A 20 0.17 -1.66 13.69
N ALA A 21 1.34 -1.81 13.07
CA ALA A 21 1.61 -1.21 11.77
C ALA A 21 0.64 -1.70 10.68
N ASN A 22 0.31 -3.00 10.68
CA ASN A 22 -0.66 -3.56 9.74
C ASN A 22 -2.11 -3.19 10.09
N ALA A 23 -2.43 -2.95 11.36
CA ALA A 23 -3.75 -2.49 11.79
C ALA A 23 -4.01 -1.01 11.48
N ALA A 24 -2.96 -0.18 11.35
CA ALA A 24 -3.10 1.24 11.08
C ALA A 24 -3.85 1.52 9.75
N VAL A 25 -3.56 0.76 8.70
CA VAL A 25 -4.18 0.92 7.37
C VAL A 25 -5.70 0.73 7.39
N PRO A 26 -6.25 -0.41 7.88
CA PRO A 26 -7.71 -0.58 7.95
C PRO A 26 -8.37 0.37 8.96
N ILE A 27 -7.69 0.74 10.05
CA ILE A 27 -8.22 1.73 11.01
C ILE A 27 -8.37 3.10 10.33
N LEU A 28 -7.36 3.55 9.60
CA LEU A 28 -7.43 4.78 8.80
C LEU A 28 -8.61 4.73 7.81
N GLY A 29 -8.79 3.62 7.09
CA GLY A 29 -9.93 3.45 6.18
C GLY A 29 -11.30 3.50 6.87
N LEU A 30 -11.41 2.94 8.09
CA LEU A 30 -12.62 3.05 8.90
C LEU A 30 -12.90 4.50 9.33
N VAL A 31 -11.87 5.24 9.74
CA VAL A 31 -12.01 6.66 10.10
C VAL A 31 -12.41 7.49 8.88
N ASP A 32 -11.77 7.30 7.72
CA ASP A 32 -12.12 7.99 6.48
C ASP A 32 -13.59 7.74 6.11
N THR A 33 -14.03 6.47 6.19
CA THR A 33 -15.42 6.09 5.91
C THR A 33 -16.39 6.72 6.90
N ALA A 34 -16.05 6.76 8.20
CA ALA A 34 -16.90 7.36 9.22
C ALA A 34 -17.00 8.90 9.06
N VAL A 35 -15.90 9.57 8.70
CA VAL A 35 -15.87 11.01 8.47
C VAL A 35 -16.72 11.39 7.25
N ILE A 36 -16.53 10.72 6.12
CA ILE A 36 -17.36 10.97 4.92
C ILE A 36 -18.80 10.51 5.15
N GLY A 37 -19.04 9.42 5.85
CA GLY A 37 -20.41 8.97 6.17
C GLY A 37 -21.20 9.95 7.04
N ASN A 38 -20.52 10.80 7.81
CA ASN A 38 -21.17 11.81 8.65
C ASN A 38 -21.21 13.22 8.02
N LEU A 39 -20.27 13.56 7.13
CA LEU A 39 -20.12 14.91 6.57
C LEU A 39 -20.38 15.00 5.05
N GLY A 40 -20.30 13.90 4.33
CA GLY A 40 -20.43 13.83 2.88
C GLY A 40 -21.78 13.31 2.41
N SER A 41 -21.96 13.31 1.09
CA SER A 41 -23.12 12.71 0.43
C SER A 41 -22.94 11.20 0.25
N ILE A 42 -24.03 10.50 -0.09
CA ILE A 42 -23.99 9.08 -0.47
C ILE A 42 -23.07 8.87 -1.69
N GLU A 43 -23.02 9.86 -2.58
CA GLU A 43 -22.20 9.86 -3.79
C GLU A 43 -20.71 9.93 -3.44
N ASP A 44 -20.33 10.77 -2.47
CA ASP A 44 -18.94 10.86 -1.98
C ASP A 44 -18.47 9.54 -1.36
N LEU A 45 -19.36 8.87 -0.63
CA LEU A 45 -19.07 7.57 -0.01
C LEU A 45 -18.86 6.49 -1.06
N GLY A 46 -19.68 6.45 -2.11
CA GLY A 46 -19.50 5.58 -3.27
C GLY A 46 -18.20 5.87 -4.03
N ALA A 47 -17.87 7.15 -4.21
CA ALA A 47 -16.66 7.57 -4.93
C ALA A 47 -15.38 7.15 -4.21
N ILE A 48 -15.35 7.22 -2.88
CA ILE A 48 -14.21 6.75 -2.08
C ILE A 48 -14.11 5.23 -2.10
N ALA A 49 -15.23 4.52 -2.04
CA ALA A 49 -15.23 3.06 -2.16
C ALA A 49 -14.62 2.61 -3.50
N PHE A 50 -15.01 3.26 -4.60
CA PHE A 50 -14.39 3.04 -5.90
C PHE A 50 -12.92 3.44 -5.90
N GLY A 51 -12.57 4.65 -5.49
CA GLY A 51 -11.18 5.10 -5.41
C GLY A 51 -10.28 4.12 -4.63
N ALA A 52 -10.73 3.68 -3.45
CA ALA A 52 -10.04 2.70 -2.62
C ALA A 52 -9.88 1.35 -3.34
N MET A 53 -10.92 0.85 -4.02
CA MET A 53 -10.84 -0.38 -4.81
C MET A 53 -9.82 -0.26 -5.95
N ILE A 54 -9.82 0.85 -6.68
CA ILE A 54 -8.89 1.12 -7.79
C ILE A 54 -7.44 1.03 -7.28
N PHE A 55 -7.11 1.81 -6.25
CA PHE A 55 -5.76 1.83 -5.72
C PHE A 55 -5.37 0.54 -5.01
N SER A 56 -6.33 -0.14 -4.38
CA SER A 56 -6.09 -1.48 -3.82
C SER A 56 -5.66 -2.44 -4.92
N PHE A 57 -6.36 -2.46 -6.06
CA PHE A 57 -6.00 -3.34 -7.17
C PHE A 57 -4.65 -2.96 -7.80
N VAL A 58 -4.47 -1.67 -8.12
CA VAL A 58 -3.23 -1.17 -8.75
C VAL A 58 -2.01 -1.44 -7.85
N TYR A 59 -2.09 -1.11 -6.57
CA TYR A 59 -0.96 -1.28 -5.65
C TYR A 59 -0.74 -2.73 -5.24
N TRP A 60 -1.78 -3.56 -5.14
CA TRP A 60 -1.61 -4.97 -4.80
C TRP A 60 -0.71 -5.71 -5.80
N GLY A 61 -0.76 -5.33 -7.09
CA GLY A 61 0.14 -5.86 -8.12
C GLY A 61 1.63 -5.62 -7.83
N PHE A 62 1.97 -4.65 -6.98
CA PHE A 62 3.35 -4.34 -6.56
C PHE A 62 3.74 -4.96 -5.22
N GLY A 63 2.89 -5.80 -4.63
CA GLY A 63 3.19 -6.50 -3.38
C GLY A 63 4.43 -7.39 -3.44
N PHE A 64 4.92 -7.71 -4.64
CA PHE A 64 6.18 -8.44 -4.85
C PHE A 64 7.40 -7.68 -4.33
N LEU A 65 7.37 -6.34 -4.27
CA LEU A 65 8.48 -5.53 -3.73
C LEU A 65 8.81 -5.94 -2.29
N ARG A 66 7.76 -6.24 -1.50
CA ARG A 66 7.87 -6.63 -0.10
C ARG A 66 8.45 -8.02 0.06
N MET A 67 7.88 -8.99 -0.64
CA MET A 67 8.33 -10.38 -0.56
C MET A 67 9.72 -10.54 -1.18
N GLY A 68 10.01 -9.83 -2.26
CA GLY A 68 11.32 -9.81 -2.92
C GLY A 68 12.41 -9.23 -2.00
N THR A 69 12.20 -8.03 -1.48
CA THR A 69 13.18 -7.36 -0.60
C THR A 69 13.42 -8.14 0.68
N THR A 70 12.35 -8.57 1.36
CA THR A 70 12.47 -9.33 2.62
C THR A 70 13.25 -10.63 2.44
N GLY A 71 13.01 -11.36 1.34
CA GLY A 71 13.72 -12.61 1.03
C GLY A 71 15.23 -12.40 0.85
N PHE A 72 15.63 -11.42 0.03
CA PHE A 72 17.05 -11.13 -0.19
C PHE A 72 17.74 -10.58 1.06
N VAL A 73 17.07 -9.70 1.81
CA VAL A 73 17.61 -9.17 3.09
C VAL A 73 17.80 -10.30 4.10
N ALA A 74 16.87 -11.26 4.19
CA ALA A 74 17.01 -12.40 5.08
C ALA A 74 18.21 -13.30 4.72
N GLN A 75 18.46 -13.51 3.42
CA GLN A 75 19.62 -14.27 2.94
C GLN A 75 20.94 -13.57 3.27
N ALA A 76 21.04 -12.27 2.99
CA ALA A 76 22.23 -11.46 3.31
C ALA A 76 22.46 -11.38 4.82
N LEU A 77 21.39 -11.27 5.61
CA LEU A 77 21.46 -11.30 7.07
C LEU A 77 21.96 -12.66 7.58
N GLY A 78 21.56 -13.77 6.96
CA GLY A 78 22.01 -15.12 7.32
C GLY A 78 23.52 -15.32 7.23
N VAL A 79 24.21 -14.58 6.35
CA VAL A 79 25.68 -14.57 6.22
C VAL A 79 26.35 -13.34 6.85
N ASN A 80 25.58 -12.52 7.59
CA ASN A 80 26.02 -11.26 8.23
C ASN A 80 26.62 -10.23 7.24
N ASP A 81 26.16 -10.22 5.98
CA ASP A 81 26.61 -9.23 5.00
C ASP A 81 25.78 -7.94 5.09
N HIS A 82 26.21 -7.04 5.97
CA HIS A 82 25.57 -5.75 6.18
C HIS A 82 25.72 -4.78 5.00
N ILE A 83 26.72 -4.97 4.13
CA ILE A 83 26.90 -4.16 2.93
C ILE A 83 25.82 -4.53 1.93
N GLU A 84 25.61 -5.83 1.71
CA GLU A 84 24.58 -6.31 0.80
C GLU A 84 23.17 -5.93 1.27
N ILE A 85 22.87 -5.97 2.57
CA ILE A 85 21.58 -5.49 3.11
C ILE A 85 21.29 -4.04 2.68
N ARG A 86 22.29 -3.15 2.81
CA ARG A 86 22.13 -1.73 2.42
C ARG A 86 22.01 -1.57 0.91
N THR A 87 22.72 -2.38 0.14
CA THR A 87 22.65 -2.40 -1.32
C THR A 87 21.27 -2.85 -1.80
N ILE A 88 20.72 -3.91 -1.20
CA ILE A 88 19.35 -4.38 -1.48
C ILE A 88 18.35 -3.28 -1.19
N LEU A 89 18.42 -2.65 -0.01
CA LEU A 89 17.53 -1.54 0.36
C LEU A 89 17.58 -0.40 -0.68
N GLY A 90 18.79 0.04 -1.07
CA GLY A 90 18.96 1.10 -2.07
C GLY A 90 18.36 0.73 -3.43
N ARG A 91 18.58 -0.50 -3.91
CA ARG A 91 18.03 -1.00 -5.18
C ARG A 91 16.51 -1.10 -5.13
N SER A 92 15.96 -1.62 -4.04
CA SER A 92 14.52 -1.76 -3.85
C SER A 92 13.82 -0.40 -3.74
N LEU A 93 14.39 0.56 -2.99
CA LEU A 93 13.86 1.93 -2.92
C LEU A 93 13.89 2.62 -4.28
N LEU A 94 14.99 2.50 -5.02
CA LEU A 94 15.10 3.06 -6.37
C LEU A 94 14.05 2.44 -7.31
N MET A 95 13.84 1.13 -7.23
CA MET A 95 12.82 0.43 -8.00
C MET A 95 11.41 0.89 -7.62
N ALA A 96 11.10 0.98 -6.33
CA ALA A 96 9.80 1.43 -5.84
C ALA A 96 9.47 2.86 -6.30
N VAL A 97 10.41 3.79 -6.17
CA VAL A 97 10.24 5.18 -6.65
C VAL A 97 10.06 5.20 -8.16
N SER A 98 10.89 4.46 -8.91
CA SER A 98 10.80 4.42 -10.39
C SER A 98 9.45 3.86 -10.85
N LEU A 99 8.96 2.78 -10.25
CA LEU A 99 7.65 2.22 -10.53
C LEU A 99 6.52 3.19 -10.18
N GLY A 100 6.64 3.91 -9.07
CA GLY A 100 5.67 4.93 -8.68
C GLY A 100 5.60 6.08 -9.67
N LEU A 101 6.75 6.53 -10.19
CA LEU A 101 6.82 7.54 -11.26
C LEU A 101 6.23 7.00 -12.58
N ILE A 102 6.45 5.72 -12.90
CA ILE A 102 5.82 5.08 -14.06
C ILE A 102 4.30 5.05 -13.91
N LEU A 103 3.76 4.75 -12.73
CA LEU A 103 2.31 4.81 -12.47
C LEU A 103 1.75 6.22 -12.67
N ILE A 104 2.46 7.25 -12.22
CA ILE A 104 2.08 8.65 -12.46
C ILE A 104 2.12 8.98 -13.95
N ALA A 105 3.14 8.54 -14.68
CA ALA A 105 3.23 8.74 -16.12
C ALA A 105 2.10 8.03 -16.88
N LEU A 106 1.68 6.86 -16.39
CA LEU A 106 0.59 6.05 -16.94
C LEU A 106 -0.79 6.38 -16.33
N GLN A 107 -0.94 7.49 -15.61
CA GLN A 107 -2.19 7.83 -14.93
C GLN A 107 -3.39 7.90 -15.89
N TRP A 108 -3.20 8.44 -17.10
CA TRP A 108 -4.24 8.57 -18.12
C TRP A 108 -4.78 7.22 -18.62
N PRO A 109 -3.94 6.29 -19.13
CA PRO A 109 -4.44 4.98 -19.55
C PRO A 109 -5.03 4.18 -18.38
N ILE A 110 -4.45 4.28 -17.18
CA ILE A 110 -5.02 3.63 -15.99
C ILE A 110 -6.43 4.16 -15.73
N GLN A 111 -6.62 5.48 -15.70
CA GLN A 111 -7.93 6.09 -15.50
C GLN A 111 -8.94 5.61 -16.55
N ILE A 112 -8.59 5.60 -17.83
CA ILE A 112 -9.50 5.17 -18.90
C ILE A 112 -9.94 3.72 -18.68
N ILE A 113 -8.99 2.81 -18.46
CA ILE A 113 -9.28 1.37 -18.28
C ILE A 113 -10.15 1.16 -17.05
N THR A 114 -9.80 1.80 -15.94
CA THR A 114 -10.48 1.61 -14.67
C THR A 114 -11.90 2.13 -14.70
N PHE A 115 -12.12 3.33 -15.23
CA PHE A 115 -13.47 3.89 -15.31
C PHE A 115 -14.31 3.27 -16.43
N ALA A 116 -13.70 2.68 -17.46
CA ALA A 116 -14.43 1.85 -18.44
C ALA A 116 -14.92 0.52 -17.84
N ALA A 117 -14.26 0.03 -16.77
CA ALA A 117 -14.64 -1.19 -16.07
C ALA A 117 -15.60 -0.96 -14.89
N LEU A 118 -15.77 0.30 -14.46
CA LEU A 118 -16.72 0.68 -13.41
C LEU A 118 -18.09 0.98 -14.03
N ASP A 119 -19.15 0.58 -13.31
CA ASP A 119 -20.54 0.90 -13.67
C ASP A 119 -21.13 1.76 -12.53
N GLY A 120 -20.75 3.04 -12.52
CA GLY A 120 -21.14 4.02 -11.51
C GLY A 120 -22.16 5.02 -12.03
N SER A 121 -22.88 5.70 -11.12
CA SER A 121 -23.63 6.89 -11.53
C SER A 121 -22.66 8.00 -11.95
N ALA A 122 -23.09 8.89 -12.85
CA ALA A 122 -22.25 9.98 -13.35
C ALA A 122 -21.66 10.85 -12.22
N ALA A 123 -22.43 11.11 -11.17
CA ALA A 123 -21.99 11.87 -10.00
C ALA A 123 -20.87 11.15 -9.21
N VAL A 124 -21.01 9.83 -9.01
CA VAL A 124 -20.00 9.02 -8.31
C VAL A 124 -18.71 8.94 -9.13
N GLU A 125 -18.82 8.77 -10.45
CA GLU A 125 -17.66 8.74 -11.33
C GLU A 125 -16.91 10.07 -11.36
N GLU A 126 -17.61 11.20 -11.40
CA GLU A 126 -16.99 12.53 -11.39
C GLU A 126 -16.14 12.73 -10.13
N THR A 127 -16.72 12.47 -8.96
CA THR A 127 -16.00 12.56 -7.68
C THR A 127 -14.86 11.55 -7.59
N ALA A 128 -15.05 10.31 -8.07
CA ALA A 128 -14.00 9.29 -8.08
C ALA A 128 -12.84 9.66 -9.02
N ARG A 129 -13.09 10.31 -10.16
CA ARG A 129 -12.04 10.80 -11.07
C ARG A 129 -11.22 11.90 -10.41
N ALA A 130 -11.86 12.83 -9.70
CA ALA A 130 -11.17 13.85 -8.94
C ALA A 130 -10.30 13.24 -7.84
N TYR A 131 -10.84 12.27 -7.09
CA TYR A 131 -10.09 11.51 -6.09
C TYR A 131 -8.88 10.79 -6.71
N PHE A 132 -9.06 10.10 -7.83
CA PHE A 132 -7.99 9.40 -8.54
C PHE A 132 -6.84 10.35 -8.93
N ALA A 133 -7.17 11.49 -9.53
CA ALA A 133 -6.20 12.48 -9.99
C ALA A 133 -5.33 13.04 -8.85
N ILE A 134 -5.88 13.16 -7.64
CA ILE A 134 -5.14 13.59 -6.45
C ILE A 134 -4.30 12.43 -5.90
N ARG A 135 -4.90 11.24 -5.78
CA ARG A 135 -4.32 10.11 -5.04
C ARG A 135 -3.16 9.44 -5.76
N ILE A 136 -3.12 9.49 -7.10
CA ILE A 136 -2.04 8.86 -7.90
C ILE A 136 -0.65 9.42 -7.60
N TRP A 137 -0.55 10.69 -7.18
CA TRP A 137 0.71 11.31 -6.77
C TRP A 137 1.33 10.68 -5.52
N GLY A 138 0.52 9.98 -4.71
CA GLY A 138 0.97 9.20 -3.57
C GLY A 138 1.60 7.85 -3.94
N ALA A 139 1.62 7.46 -5.22
CA ALA A 139 2.13 6.16 -5.66
C ALA A 139 3.60 5.92 -5.29
N PRO A 140 4.56 6.86 -5.50
CA PRO A 140 5.95 6.63 -5.13
C PRO A 140 6.13 6.35 -3.64
N ALA A 141 5.49 7.16 -2.79
CA ALA A 141 5.56 6.98 -1.34
C ALA A 141 4.91 5.65 -0.89
N THR A 142 3.80 5.28 -1.52
CA THR A 142 3.10 4.02 -1.22
C THR A 142 3.94 2.81 -1.61
N LEU A 143 4.59 2.82 -2.78
CA LEU A 143 5.45 1.70 -3.18
C LEU A 143 6.71 1.61 -2.33
N THR A 144 7.25 2.73 -1.83
CA THR A 144 8.39 2.68 -0.90
C THR A 144 8.05 2.04 0.44
N SER A 145 6.77 2.06 0.88
CA SER A 145 6.37 1.34 2.10
C SER A 145 6.27 -0.17 1.90
N PHE A 146 6.38 -0.65 0.66
CA PHE A 146 6.46 -2.07 0.33
C PHE A 146 7.90 -2.57 0.30
N VAL A 147 8.90 -1.74 0.58
CA VAL A 147 10.32 -2.13 0.65
C VAL A 147 10.73 -2.29 2.11
#